data_AF-A0A087TWB8-F1
#
_entry.id   AF-A0A087TWB8-F1
#
_cell.length_a   1.000
_cell.length_b   1.000
_cell.length_c   1.000
_cell.angle_alpha   90.00
_cell.angle_beta   90.00
_cell.angle_gamma   90.00
#
_symmetry.space_group_name_H-M   'P 1'
#
loop_
_entity.id
_entity.type
_entity.pdbx_description
1 polymer ?
#
loop_
_entity_poly.entity_id
_entity_poly.type
_entity_poly.pdbx_seq_one_letter_code
_entity_poly.pdbx_strand_id
1 'polypeptide(L)'
;MNLVQMLLLTILLGLIILATVVGNVFVIAAVFLERNLQTEGNYLVLSLAVADLMVACLVMPLGAFNEVNNRKWILGPELCEVWTSGDVLCCTASILHLVAIALDRFWAVTSVDYVRQRSGRRIGFMIFLVWA
;
A
#
# COMPACT_ATOMS: atom_id res chain seq x y z
N MET A 1 -1.90 -1.96 -30.31
CA MET A 1 -1.93 -3.34 -29.79
C MET A 1 -2.87 -4.19 -30.61
N ASN A 2 -2.51 -5.45 -30.86
CA ASN A 2 -3.43 -6.43 -31.42
C ASN A 2 -4.43 -6.89 -30.32
N LEU A 3 -5.61 -7.37 -30.72
CA LEU A 3 -6.66 -7.80 -29.77
C LEU A 3 -6.15 -8.82 -28.74
N VAL A 4 -5.33 -9.78 -29.18
CA VAL A 4 -4.73 -10.79 -28.31
C VAL A 4 -3.84 -10.16 -27.24
N GLN A 5 -3.02 -9.16 -27.59
CA GLN A 5 -2.18 -8.46 -26.63
C GLN A 5 -3.02 -7.70 -25.59
N MET A 6 -4.10 -7.06 -26.04
CA MET A 6 -5.01 -6.33 -25.14
C MET A 6 -5.67 -7.26 -24.12
N LEU A 7 -6.14 -8.44 -24.57
CA LEU A 7 -6.73 -9.45 -23.70
C LEU A 7 -5.70 -9.99 -22.69
N LEU A 8 -4.50 -10.34 -23.15
CA LEU A 8 -3.43 -10.83 -22.27
C LEU A 8 -3.04 -9.81 -21.21
N LEU A 9 -2.87 -8.54 -21.59
CA LEU A 9 -2.46 -7.47 -20.70
C LEU A 9 -3.56 -7.18 -19.66
N THR A 10 -4.83 -7.16 -20.09
CA THR A 10 -5.99 -6.98 -19.19
C THR A 10 -6.09 -8.11 -18.18
N ILE A 11 -5.96 -9.37 -18.61
CA ILE A 11 -6.01 -10.54 -17.72
C ILE A 11 -4.85 -10.50 -16.73
N LEU A 12 -3.63 -10.22 -17.20
CA LEU A 12 -2.44 -10.17 -16.35
C LEU A 12 -2.57 -9.07 -15.27
N LEU A 13 -2.91 -7.84 -15.68
CA LEU A 13 -3.08 -6.73 -14.73
C LEU A 13 -4.25 -6.98 -13.77
N GLY A 14 -5.36 -7.55 -14.25
CA GLY A 14 -6.48 -7.92 -13.41
C GLY A 14 -6.10 -8.96 -12.35
N LEU A 15 -5.32 -9.98 -12.73
CA LEU A 15 -4.80 -10.98 -11.79
C LEU A 15 -3.85 -10.36 -10.75
N ILE A 16 -2.98 -9.44 -11.16
CA ILE A 16 -2.07 -8.73 -10.25
C ILE A 16 -2.89 -7.91 -9.24
N ILE A 17 -3.87 -7.12 -9.70
CA ILE A 17 -4.74 -6.33 -8.83
C ILE A 17 -5.48 -7.21 -7.84
N LEU A 18 -6.10 -8.31 -8.31
CA LEU A 18 -6.80 -9.26 -7.45
C LEU A 18 -5.88 -9.90 -6.41
N ALA A 19 -4.67 -10.32 -6.81
CA ALA A 19 -3.69 -10.88 -5.90
C ALA A 19 -3.28 -9.86 -4.81
N THR A 20 -3.05 -8.60 -5.18
CA THR A 20 -2.72 -7.51 -4.24
C THR A 20 -3.86 -7.27 -3.26
N VAL A 21 -5.11 -7.23 -3.73
CA VAL A 21 -6.29 -7.05 -2.87
C VAL A 21 -6.43 -8.21 -1.90
N VAL A 22 -6.44 -9.44 -2.41
CA VAL A 22 -6.63 -10.65 -1.57
C VAL A 22 -5.50 -10.78 -0.55
N GLY A 23 -4.25 -10.54 -0.96
CA GLY A 23 -3.09 -10.61 -0.08
C GLY A 23 -3.17 -9.61 1.07
N ASN A 24 -3.47 -8.35 0.78
CA ASN A 24 -3.55 -7.31 1.81
C ASN A 24 -4.79 -7.46 2.71
N VAL A 25 -5.93 -7.91 2.17
CA VAL A 25 -7.09 -8.28 3.00
C VAL A 25 -6.74 -9.44 3.95
N PHE A 26 -5.98 -10.43 3.48
CA PHE A 26 -5.53 -11.54 4.33
C PHE A 26 -4.59 -11.06 5.44
N VAL A 27 -3.66 -10.14 5.15
CA VAL A 27 -2.80 -9.50 6.16
C VAL A 27 -3.64 -8.81 7.23
N ILE A 28 -4.62 -8.00 6.82
CA ILE A 28 -5.55 -7.32 7.73
C ILE A 28 -6.31 -8.35 8.59
N ALA A 29 -6.89 -9.37 7.94
CA ALA A 29 -7.63 -10.43 8.63
C ALA A 29 -6.76 -11.18 9.64
N ALA A 30 -5.50 -11.50 9.31
CA ALA A 30 -4.57 -12.19 10.19
C ALA A 30 -4.30 -11.38 11.46
N VAL A 31 -4.06 -10.06 11.35
CA VAL A 31 -3.84 -9.18 12.50
C VAL A 31 -5.09 -9.05 13.38
N PHE A 32 -6.28 -9.03 12.78
CA PHE A 32 -7.53 -8.96 13.54
C PHE A 32 -7.91 -10.29 14.22
N LEU A 33 -7.65 -11.42 13.57
CA LEU A 33 -8.04 -12.73 14.08
C LEU A 33 -7.08 -13.25 15.16
N GLU A 34 -5.77 -13.00 15.01
CA GLU A 34 -4.75 -13.52 15.90
C GLU A 34 -4.34 -12.47 16.93
N ARG A 35 -4.75 -12.67 18.19
CA ARG A 35 -4.42 -11.75 19.30
C ARG A 35 -2.92 -11.64 19.54
N ASN A 36 -2.16 -12.71 19.28
CA ASN A 36 -0.70 -12.68 19.41
C ASN A 36 -0.03 -11.75 18.38
N LEU A 37 -0.71 -11.45 17.27
CA LEU A 37 -0.24 -10.50 16.25
C LEU A 37 -0.72 -9.06 16.53
N GLN A 38 -1.51 -8.79 17.55
CA GLN A 38 -1.97 -7.43 17.90
C GLN A 38 -0.93 -6.67 18.73
N THR A 39 0.29 -6.60 18.20
CA THR A 39 1.39 -5.85 18.81
C THR A 39 1.54 -4.49 18.15
N GLU A 40 2.17 -3.56 18.86
CA GLU A 40 2.32 -2.18 18.39
C GLU A 40 3.01 -2.07 17.02
N GLY A 41 3.98 -2.93 16.73
CA GLY A 41 4.66 -2.96 15.43
C GLY A 41 3.80 -3.50 14.30
N ASN A 42 2.85 -4.38 14.60
CA ASN A 42 1.98 -4.95 13.59
C ASN A 42 0.88 -3.97 13.15
N TYR A 43 0.62 -2.88 13.91
CA TYR A 43 -0.21 -1.78 13.43
C TYR A 43 0.45 -0.99 12.27
N LEU A 44 1.79 -0.92 12.19
CA LEU A 44 2.46 -0.35 11.02
C LEU A 44 2.23 -1.22 9.78
N VAL A 45 2.28 -2.54 9.94
CA VAL A 45 1.99 -3.50 8.85
C VAL A 45 0.52 -3.41 8.44
N LEU A 46 -0.40 -3.23 9.39
CA LEU A 46 -1.81 -2.99 9.10
C LEU A 46 -2.01 -1.70 8.28
N SER A 47 -1.37 -0.60 8.66
CA SER A 47 -1.43 0.67 7.93
C SER A 47 -0.85 0.54 6.52
N LEU A 48 0.25 -0.19 6.36
CA LEU A 48 0.82 -0.51 5.05
C LEU A 48 -0.17 -1.32 4.20
N ALA A 49 -0.82 -2.34 4.76
CA ALA A 49 -1.81 -3.14 4.03
C ALA A 49 -3.03 -2.30 3.59
N VAL A 50 -3.45 -1.32 4.39
CA VAL A 50 -4.49 -0.36 4.00
C VAL A 50 -4.03 0.54 2.86
N ALA A 51 -2.78 1.02 2.89
CA ALA A 51 -2.20 1.81 1.81
C ALA A 51 -2.16 1.01 0.49
N ASP A 52 -1.69 -0.23 0.53
CA ASP A 52 -1.61 -1.09 -0.64
C ASP A 52 -3.00 -1.42 -1.20
N LEU A 53 -4.03 -1.53 -0.35
CA LEU A 53 -5.43 -1.66 -0.80
C LEU A 53 -5.94 -0.39 -1.49
N MET A 54 -5.61 0.79 -0.99
CA MET A 54 -5.96 2.04 -1.68
C MET A 54 -5.31 2.11 -3.07
N VAL A 55 -4.04 1.71 -3.19
CA VAL A 55 -3.34 1.63 -4.48
C VAL A 55 -4.00 0.62 -5.41
N ALA A 56 -4.25 -0.59 -4.93
CA ALA A 56 -4.84 -1.66 -5.73
C ALA A 56 -6.27 -1.34 -6.20
N CYS A 57 -7.05 -0.63 -5.39
CA CYS A 57 -8.45 -0.30 -5.72
C CYS A 57 -8.60 1.00 -6.52
N LEU A 58 -7.70 1.98 -6.37
CA LEU A 58 -7.85 3.31 -6.97
C LEU A 58 -6.82 3.59 -8.07
N VAL A 59 -5.55 3.27 -7.83
CA VAL A 59 -4.44 3.63 -8.72
C VAL A 59 -4.24 2.59 -9.82
N MET A 60 -4.19 1.31 -9.45
CA MET A 60 -3.92 0.23 -10.41
C MET A 60 -5.01 0.08 -11.49
N PRO A 61 -6.33 0.24 -11.21
CA PRO A 61 -7.35 0.12 -12.25
C PRO A 61 -7.28 1.25 -13.29
N LEU A 62 -6.97 2.48 -12.86
CA LEU A 62 -6.74 3.61 -13.75
C LEU A 62 -5.48 3.42 -14.59
N GLY A 63 -4.40 2.89 -13.99
CA GLY A 63 -3.19 2.51 -14.72
C GLY A 63 -3.43 1.40 -15.75
N ALA A 64 -4.19 0.36 -15.38
CA ALA A 64 -4.56 -0.71 -16.28
C ALA A 64 -5.39 -0.22 -17.46
N PHE A 65 -6.35 0.68 -17.21
CA PHE A 65 -7.14 1.32 -18.26
C PHE A 65 -6.26 2.11 -19.23
N ASN A 66 -5.28 2.86 -18.72
CA ASN A 66 -4.37 3.63 -19.57
C ASN A 66 -3.49 2.72 -20.44
N GLU A 67 -2.91 1.65 -19.87
CA GLU A 67 -2.06 0.72 -20.62
C GLU A 67 -2.85 -0.04 -21.70
N VAL A 68 -4.07 -0.49 -21.38
CA VAL A 68 -4.95 -1.19 -22.34
C VAL A 68 -5.33 -0.29 -23.53
N ASN A 69 -5.49 1.02 -23.29
CA ASN A 69 -5.77 2.02 -24.33
C ASN A 69 -4.53 2.48 -25.12
N ASN A 70 -3.43 1.72 -25.10
CA ASN A 70 -2.13 2.09 -25.69
C ASN A 70 -1.58 3.42 -25.13
N ARG A 71 -1.71 3.62 -23.82
CA ARG A 71 -1.24 4.83 -23.10
C ARG A 71 -1.89 6.12 -23.59
N LYS A 72 -3.10 6.01 -24.14
CA LYS A 72 -3.94 7.16 -24.50
C LYS A 72 -4.94 7.39 -23.38
N TRP A 73 -4.69 8.43 -22.60
CA TRP A 73 -5.59 8.84 -21.54
C TRP A 73 -6.82 9.54 -22.11
N ILE A 74 -8.01 8.98 -21.87
CA ILE A 74 -9.30 9.50 -22.39
C ILE A 74 -10.28 9.97 -21.31
N LEU A 75 -9.90 9.87 -20.03
CA LEU A 75 -10.76 10.23 -18.90
C LEU A 75 -10.69 11.73 -18.53
N GLY A 76 -9.98 12.55 -19.33
CA GLY A 76 -9.83 13.99 -19.13
C GLY A 76 -8.58 14.37 -18.29
N PRO A 77 -8.10 15.62 -18.41
CA PRO A 77 -6.82 16.04 -17.84
C PRO A 77 -6.81 16.03 -16.31
N GLU A 78 -7.90 16.46 -15.65
CA GLU A 78 -8.00 16.50 -14.19
C GLU A 78 -7.76 15.12 -13.55
N LEU A 79 -8.40 14.08 -14.09
CA LEU A 79 -8.24 12.71 -13.59
C LEU A 79 -6.83 12.16 -13.89
N CYS A 80 -6.18 12.61 -14.96
CA CYS A 80 -4.80 12.21 -15.27
C CYS A 80 -3.82 12.77 -14.22
N GLU A 81 -4.00 14.03 -13.85
CA GLU A 81 -3.18 14.70 -12.85
C GLU A 81 -3.40 14.08 -11.47
N VAL A 82 -4.65 13.89 -11.07
CA VAL A 82 -5.00 13.22 -9.81
C VAL A 82 -4.44 11.79 -9.75
N TRP A 83 -4.54 11.02 -10.84
CA TRP A 83 -3.99 9.67 -10.89
C TRP A 83 -2.46 9.67 -10.78
N THR A 84 -1.78 10.54 -11.54
CA THR A 84 -0.32 10.60 -11.55
C THR A 84 0.23 11.06 -10.19
N SER A 85 -0.36 12.10 -9.60
CA SER A 85 0.00 12.56 -8.27
C SER A 85 -0.31 11.50 -7.21
N GLY A 86 -1.46 10.83 -7.31
CA GLY A 86 -1.84 9.74 -6.42
C GLY A 86 -0.87 8.55 -6.46
N ASP A 87 -0.46 8.12 -7.65
CA ASP A 87 0.50 7.03 -7.82
C ASP A 87 1.85 7.34 -7.14
N VAL A 88 2.38 8.55 -7.35
CA VAL A 88 3.63 9.00 -6.72
C VAL A 88 3.49 9.09 -5.20
N LEU A 89 2.40 9.68 -4.70
CA LEU A 89 2.15 9.84 -3.27
C LEU A 89 2.01 8.47 -2.60
N CYS A 90 1.23 7.57 -3.19
CA CYS A 90 1.04 6.24 -2.65
C CYS A 90 2.33 5.40 -2.66
N CYS A 91 3.10 5.42 -3.75
CA CYS A 91 4.39 4.73 -3.79
C CYS A 91 5.35 5.28 -2.71
N THR A 92 5.37 6.60 -2.55
CA THR A 92 6.16 7.26 -1.50
C THR A 92 5.70 6.83 -0.11
N ALA A 93 4.38 6.82 0.13
CA ALA A 93 3.79 6.38 1.39
C ALA A 93 4.13 4.91 1.70
N SER A 94 4.10 4.00 0.72
CA SER A 94 4.50 2.60 0.94
C SER A 94 5.98 2.48 1.30
N ILE A 95 6.87 3.24 0.64
CA ILE A 95 8.30 3.30 1.00
C ILE A 95 8.48 3.83 2.43
N LEU A 96 7.80 4.91 2.79
CA LEU A 96 7.89 5.51 4.12
C LEU A 96 7.35 4.57 5.21
N HIS A 97 6.28 3.80 4.93
CA HIS A 97 5.81 2.73 5.82
C HIS A 97 6.88 1.66 6.03
N LEU A 98 7.56 1.22 4.96
CA LEU A 98 8.65 0.24 5.08
C LEU A 98 9.82 0.79 5.90
N VAL A 99 10.18 2.06 5.71
CA VAL A 99 11.20 2.75 6.51
C VAL A 99 10.78 2.84 7.98
N ALA A 100 9.52 3.20 8.26
CA ALA A 100 9.00 3.25 9.62
C ALA A 100 9.04 1.87 10.30
N ILE A 101 8.68 0.80 9.60
CA ILE A 101 8.78 -0.58 10.09
C ILE A 101 10.25 -0.94 10.36
N ALA A 102 11.17 -0.58 9.47
CA ALA A 102 12.59 -0.85 9.64
C ALA A 102 13.19 -0.12 10.85
N LEU A 103 12.85 1.16 11.03
CA LEU A 103 13.29 1.97 12.17
C LEU A 103 12.74 1.45 13.49
N ASP A 104 11.45 1.12 13.54
CA ASP A 104 10.82 0.55 14.73
C ASP A 104 11.51 -0.76 15.16
N ARG A 105 11.81 -1.66 14.20
CA ARG A 105 12.55 -2.89 14.48
C ARG A 105 14.00 -2.62 14.89
N PHE A 106 14.67 -1.67 14.22
CA PHE A 106 16.04 -1.30 14.55
C PHE A 106 16.17 -0.76 15.99
N TRP A 107 15.27 0.13 16.40
CA TRP A 107 15.26 0.66 17.77
C TRP A 107 14.85 -0.38 18.81
N ALA A 108 13.96 -1.30 18.47
CA ALA A 108 13.62 -2.42 19.36
C ALA A 108 14.82 -3.33 19.67
N VAL A 109 15.77 -3.47 18.72
CA VAL A 109 16.98 -4.27 18.93
C VAL A 109 18.08 -3.46 19.65
N THR A 110 18.24 -2.19 19.31
CA THR A 110 19.38 -1.38 19.79
C THR A 110 19.15 -0.72 21.15
N SER A 111 17.89 -0.51 21.56
CA SER A 111 17.57 0.18 22.80
C SER A 111 16.50 -0.57 23.60
N VAL A 112 16.88 -1.03 24.80
CA VAL A 112 15.93 -1.63 25.76
C VAL A 112 14.93 -0.60 26.28
N ASP A 113 15.35 0.67 26.40
CA ASP A 113 14.47 1.78 26.78
C ASP A 113 13.40 2.06 25.73
N TYR A 114 13.72 1.92 24.45
CA TYR A 114 12.73 2.01 23.37
C TYR A 114 11.65 0.93 23.51
N VAL A 115 12.04 -0.33 23.78
CA VAL A 115 11.09 -1.42 23.98
C VAL A 115 10.17 -1.15 25.19
N ARG A 116 10.72 -0.59 26.28
CA ARG A 116 9.93 -0.21 27.48
C ARG A 116 8.98 0.95 27.25
N GLN A 117 9.37 1.92 26.41
CA GLN A 117 8.59 3.14 26.13
C GLN A 117 7.75 3.03 24.86
N ARG A 118 7.79 1.87 24.19
CA ARG A 118 6.98 1.59 23.02
C ARG A 118 5.52 1.73 23.42
N SER A 119 4.83 2.67 22.79
CA SER A 119 3.41 2.90 23.00
C SER A 119 2.69 3.08 21.68
N GLY A 120 1.43 2.66 21.63
CA GLY A 120 0.56 2.84 20.46
C GLY A 120 0.44 4.30 20.02
N ARG A 121 0.65 5.26 20.93
CA ARG A 121 0.71 6.70 20.59
C ARG A 121 1.90 7.04 19.68
N ARG A 122 3.08 6.47 19.93
CA ARG A 122 4.26 6.67 19.08
C ARG A 122 4.07 6.04 17.70
N ILE A 123 3.52 4.83 17.64
CA ILE A 123 3.21 4.17 16.37
C ILE A 123 2.14 4.94 15.59
N GLY A 124 1.07 5.37 16.26
CA GLY A 124 0.05 6.22 15.65
C GLY A 124 0.62 7.53 15.11
N PHE A 125 1.59 8.13 15.82
CA PHE A 125 2.31 9.31 15.34
C PHE A 125 3.19 9.01 14.12
N MET A 126 3.88 7.86 14.08
CA MET A 126 4.64 7.43 12.89
C MET A 126 3.70 7.23 11.69
N ILE A 127 2.57 6.55 11.89
CA ILE A 127 1.54 6.37 10.84
C ILE A 127 1.06 7.74 10.35
N PHE A 128 0.70 8.64 11.26
CA PHE A 128 0.27 9.99 10.91
C PHE A 128 1.32 10.73 10.07
N LEU A 129 2.60 10.68 10.45
CA LEU A 129 3.68 11.29 9.70
C LEU A 129 3.89 10.68 8.31
N VAL A 130 3.58 9.40 8.13
CA VAL A 130 3.70 8.75 6.82
C VAL A 130 2.55 9.16 5.88
N TRP A 131 1.38 9.45 6.44
CA TRP A 131 0.19 9.86 5.67
C TRP A 131 0.03 11.38 5.49
N ALA A 132 0.74 12.19 6.29
CA ALA A 132 0.72 13.64 6.24
C ALA A 132 1.58 14.19 5.09
#